data_AF-A0A067Z205-F1
#
_entry.id   AF-A0A067Z205-F1
#
_cell.length_a   1.000
_cell.length_b   1.000
_cell.length_c   1.000
_cell.angle_alpha   90.00
_cell.angle_beta   90.00
_cell.angle_gamma   90.00
#
_symmetry.space_group_name_H-M   'P 1'
#
loop_
_entity.id
_entity.type
_entity.pdbx_description
1 polymer ?
#
loop_
_entity_poly.entity_id
_entity_poly.type
_entity_poly.pdbx_seq_one_letter_code
_entity_poly.pdbx_strand_id
1 'polypeptide(L)'
;MSGMSGMSGMTGGTGMMSSMLPNISSASTGNVAGVLSYCVQNNYLSGSGATSALSSLTGKQDVTSSSDYTAGQQGQLLTGGSNAFSLSSLKGQMKQKVCNMVLSRAKNLL
;
A
#
# COMPACT_ATOMS: atom_id res chain seq x y z
N MET A 1 20.07 -7.33 -47.07
CA MET A 1 18.71 -6.97 -46.64
C MET A 1 18.02 -8.22 -46.13
N SER A 2 17.95 -8.41 -44.82
CA SER A 2 17.10 -9.44 -44.17
C SER A 2 16.83 -8.94 -42.75
N GLY A 3 15.55 -8.70 -42.45
CA GLY A 3 15.09 -7.96 -41.27
C GLY A 3 15.19 -8.74 -39.97
N MET A 4 15.52 -8.03 -38.90
CA MET A 4 15.32 -8.45 -37.52
C MET A 4 14.18 -7.60 -36.95
N SER A 5 12.96 -8.09 -37.12
CA SER A 5 11.74 -7.49 -36.60
C SER A 5 11.48 -7.98 -35.17
N GLY A 6 11.22 -7.04 -34.26
CA GLY A 6 10.34 -7.25 -33.11
C GLY A 6 10.93 -7.92 -31.86
N MET A 7 11.72 -7.18 -31.08
CA MET A 7 11.80 -7.42 -29.63
C MET A 7 10.59 -6.74 -28.97
N SER A 8 9.41 -7.32 -29.17
CA SER A 8 8.17 -6.94 -28.49
C SER A 8 7.96 -7.87 -27.30
N GLY A 9 7.87 -7.29 -26.09
CA GLY A 9 7.18 -7.93 -24.96
C GLY A 9 8.05 -8.61 -23.90
N MET A 10 9.00 -7.88 -23.29
CA MET A 10 9.44 -8.21 -21.93
C MET A 10 8.44 -7.64 -20.90
N THR A 11 7.21 -8.17 -20.93
CA THR A 11 6.15 -7.92 -19.93
C THR A 11 5.47 -9.25 -19.64
N GLY A 12 5.99 -10.07 -18.73
CA GLY A 12 5.39 -11.40 -18.53
C GLY A 12 5.76 -12.20 -17.28
N GLY A 13 6.52 -11.66 -16.32
CA GLY A 13 6.98 -12.44 -15.15
C GLY A 13 6.20 -12.25 -13.85
N THR A 14 5.37 -11.21 -13.71
CA THR A 14 4.80 -10.81 -12.41
C THR A 14 3.27 -10.81 -12.35
N GLY A 15 2.61 -11.26 -13.44
CA GLY A 15 1.18 -11.01 -13.70
C GLY A 15 0.15 -11.91 -12.99
N MET A 16 0.53 -13.09 -12.46
CA MET A 16 -0.47 -14.02 -11.91
C MET A 16 -0.61 -14.01 -10.37
N MET A 17 0.40 -13.55 -9.63
CA MET A 17 0.32 -13.41 -8.16
C MET A 17 -0.10 -11.99 -7.73
N SER A 18 0.06 -10.98 -8.59
CA SER A 18 -0.42 -9.61 -8.35
C SER A 18 -1.93 -9.44 -8.50
N SER A 19 -2.63 -10.40 -9.12
CA SER A 19 -4.08 -10.27 -9.36
C SER A 19 -4.93 -10.41 -8.10
N MET A 20 -4.37 -10.94 -6.99
CA MET A 20 -5.08 -11.08 -5.72
C MET A 20 -4.67 -10.06 -4.65
N LEU A 21 -3.60 -9.30 -4.89
CA LEU A 21 -3.07 -8.34 -3.92
C LEU A 21 -3.48 -6.93 -4.35
N PRO A 22 -4.05 -6.12 -3.43
CA PRO A 22 -4.44 -4.74 -3.76
C PRO A 22 -3.21 -3.96 -4.25
N ASN A 23 -3.36 -3.23 -5.36
CA ASN A 23 -2.28 -2.44 -5.96
C ASN A 23 -1.96 -1.22 -5.09
N ILE A 24 -1.21 -1.45 -4.01
CA ILE A 24 -0.79 -0.44 -3.04
C ILE A 24 0.02 0.69 -3.67
N SER A 25 0.59 0.46 -4.85
CA SER A 25 1.30 1.48 -5.61
C SER A 25 0.39 2.65 -6.01
N SER A 26 -0.89 2.35 -6.27
CA SER A 26 -1.93 3.30 -6.66
C SER A 26 -2.61 3.96 -5.45
N ALA A 27 -2.23 3.59 -4.22
CA ALA A 27 -2.76 4.22 -3.02
C ALA A 27 -2.13 5.60 -2.78
N SER A 28 -2.97 6.57 -2.41
CA SER A 28 -2.54 7.90 -2.02
C SER A 28 -1.66 7.85 -0.77
N THR A 29 -0.71 8.79 -0.65
CA THR A 29 0.14 8.95 0.55
C THR A 29 -0.69 9.07 1.83
N GLY A 30 -1.80 9.82 1.79
CA GLY A 30 -2.81 9.91 2.86
C GLY A 30 -3.30 8.55 3.29
N ASN A 31 -3.81 7.76 2.34
CA ASN A 31 -4.33 6.43 2.63
C ASN A 31 -3.27 5.48 3.17
N VAL A 32 -2.07 5.45 2.57
CA VAL A 32 -0.94 4.63 3.02
C VAL A 32 -0.58 4.96 4.48
N ALA A 33 -0.49 6.24 4.83
CA ALA A 33 -0.22 6.68 6.19
C ALA A 33 -1.33 6.25 7.17
N GLY A 34 -2.59 6.37 6.76
CA GLY A 34 -3.74 5.96 7.58
C GLY A 34 -3.75 4.46 7.85
N VAL A 35 -3.57 3.64 6.81
CA VAL A 35 -3.52 2.17 6.95
C VAL A 35 -2.30 1.74 7.77
N LEU A 36 -1.16 2.40 7.61
CA LEU A 36 0.02 2.16 8.43
C LEU A 36 -0.27 2.43 9.91
N SER A 37 -1.00 3.52 10.21
CA SER A 37 -1.45 3.84 11.57
C SER A 37 -2.32 2.72 12.14
N TYR A 38 -3.31 2.26 11.37
CA TYR A 38 -4.18 1.15 11.73
C TYR A 38 -3.36 -0.12 12.03
N CYS A 39 -2.38 -0.45 11.18
CA CYS A 39 -1.53 -1.61 11.35
C CYS A 39 -0.68 -1.58 12.63
N VAL A 40 -0.13 -0.41 12.99
CA VAL A 40 0.63 -0.22 14.23
C VAL A 40 -0.29 -0.28 15.45
N GLN A 41 -1.44 0.42 15.41
CA GLN A 41 -2.42 0.42 16.51
C GLN A 41 -2.97 -0.97 16.83
N ASN A 42 -3.16 -1.81 15.80
CA ASN A 42 -3.66 -3.17 15.96
C ASN A 42 -2.55 -4.23 16.18
N ASN A 43 -1.29 -3.83 16.39
CA ASN A 43 -0.15 -4.74 16.56
C ASN A 43 0.07 -5.71 15.38
N TYR A 44 -0.34 -5.33 14.16
CA TYR A 44 -0.04 -6.09 12.94
C TYR A 44 1.37 -5.81 12.42
N LEU A 45 1.91 -4.63 12.74
CA LEU A 45 3.31 -4.29 12.57
C LEU A 45 3.87 -3.86 13.92
N SER A 46 4.92 -4.54 14.35
CA SER A 46 5.66 -4.19 15.55
C SER A 46 7.07 -3.79 15.13
N GLY A 47 7.42 -2.53 15.34
CA GLY A 47 8.77 -2.04 15.04
C GLY A 47 8.83 -0.53 14.88
N SER A 48 9.93 0.05 15.35
CA SER A 48 10.27 1.47 15.23
C SER A 48 10.23 1.96 13.78
N GLY A 49 10.57 1.10 12.81
CA GLY A 49 10.51 1.45 11.38
C GLY A 49 9.11 1.81 10.88
N ALA A 50 8.05 1.20 11.41
CA ALA A 50 6.67 1.53 11.04
C ALA A 50 6.25 2.89 11.61
N THR A 51 6.59 3.15 12.88
CA THR A 51 6.31 4.43 13.55
C THR A 51 7.10 5.58 12.92
N SER A 52 8.37 5.37 12.57
CA SER A 52 9.19 6.38 11.89
C SER A 52 8.66 6.69 10.48
N ALA A 53 8.28 5.67 9.71
CA ALA A 53 7.68 5.86 8.39
C ALA A 53 6.32 6.57 8.49
N LEU A 54 5.49 6.19 9.47
CA LEU A 54 4.24 6.86 9.78
C LEU A 54 4.47 8.35 10.04
N SER A 55 5.34 8.67 11.01
CA SER A 55 5.63 10.06 11.39
C SER A 55 6.11 10.89 10.21
N SER A 56 6.97 10.32 9.36
CA SER A 56 7.49 10.99 8.17
C SER A 56 6.40 11.26 7.13
N LEU A 57 5.46 10.32 6.94
CA LEU A 57 4.32 10.54 6.04
C LEU A 57 3.32 11.54 6.62
N THR A 58 2.95 11.42 7.89
CA THR A 58 1.99 12.34 8.53
C THR A 58 2.54 13.75 8.70
N GLY A 59 3.87 13.91 8.66
CA GLY A 59 4.53 15.21 8.61
C GLY A 59 4.45 15.91 7.25
N LYS A 60 4.03 15.21 6.18
CA LYS A 60 3.80 15.84 4.88
C LYS A 60 2.48 16.61 4.88
N GLN A 61 2.49 17.75 4.21
CA GLN A 61 1.31 18.60 4.06
C GLN A 61 0.18 17.82 3.36
N ASP A 62 -1.06 18.09 3.78
CA ASP A 62 -2.30 17.48 3.25
C ASP A 62 -2.49 15.97 3.46
N VAL A 63 -1.52 15.26 4.05
CA VAL A 63 -1.65 13.82 4.35
C VAL A 63 -2.72 13.60 5.41
N THR A 64 -2.56 14.20 6.59
CA THR A 64 -3.48 13.99 7.73
C THR A 64 -4.85 14.64 7.54
N SER A 65 -4.93 15.69 6.71
CA SER A 65 -6.18 16.38 6.37
C SER A 65 -6.98 15.67 5.28
N SER A 66 -6.39 14.69 4.58
CA SER A 66 -7.08 13.98 3.50
C SER A 66 -8.15 13.02 4.02
N SER A 67 -9.26 12.91 3.29
CA SER A 67 -10.28 11.88 3.52
C SER A 67 -9.70 10.47 3.42
N ASP A 68 -8.71 10.30 2.53
CA ASP A 68 -7.97 9.08 2.29
C ASP A 68 -7.24 8.57 3.54
N TYR A 69 -6.66 9.48 4.33
CA TYR A 69 -6.03 9.17 5.61
C TYR A 69 -7.04 8.68 6.63
N THR A 70 -8.20 9.33 6.74
CA THR A 70 -9.29 8.89 7.61
C THR A 70 -9.79 7.49 7.23
N ALA A 71 -10.00 7.23 5.93
CA ALA A 71 -10.35 5.88 5.46
C ALA A 71 -9.25 4.86 5.81
N GLY A 72 -7.98 5.22 5.64
CA GLY A 72 -6.85 4.39 6.01
C GLY A 72 -6.84 4.02 7.50
N GLN A 73 -7.12 4.98 8.38
CA GLN A 73 -7.22 4.76 9.83
C GLN A 73 -8.36 3.80 10.20
N GLN A 74 -9.41 3.72 9.39
CA GLN A 74 -10.49 2.74 9.55
C GLN A 74 -10.11 1.34 9.03
N GLY A 75 -8.86 1.15 8.57
CA GLY A 75 -8.39 -0.08 7.96
C GLY A 75 -8.88 -0.26 6.52
N GLN A 76 -9.21 0.82 5.81
CA GLN A 76 -9.58 0.78 4.40
C GLN A 76 -8.42 1.22 3.52
N LEU A 77 -7.96 0.32 2.66
CA LEU A 77 -6.90 0.58 1.71
C LEU A 77 -7.49 0.95 0.35
N LEU A 78 -7.32 2.20 -0.05
CA LEU A 78 -7.76 2.77 -1.31
C LEU A 78 -6.63 2.60 -2.33
N THR A 79 -6.83 1.78 -3.36
CA THR A 79 -5.78 1.46 -4.37
C THR A 79 -6.11 2.02 -5.75
N GLY A 80 -6.83 3.14 -5.81
CA GLY A 80 -7.21 3.81 -7.06
C GLY A 80 -8.26 3.08 -7.90
N GLY A 81 -8.74 1.91 -7.47
CA GLY A 81 -9.91 1.24 -8.04
C GLY A 81 -11.23 1.68 -7.38
N SER A 82 -12.35 1.19 -7.90
CA SER A 82 -13.70 1.53 -7.43
C SER A 82 -14.01 1.03 -6.00
N ASN A 83 -13.22 0.10 -5.47
CA ASN A 83 -13.49 -0.57 -4.20
C ASN A 83 -12.36 -0.33 -3.20
N ALA A 84 -12.75 0.14 -2.01
CA ALA A 84 -11.87 0.17 -0.85
C ALA A 84 -11.62 -1.26 -0.36
N PHE A 85 -10.36 -1.59 -0.10
CA PHE A 85 -9.98 -2.89 0.41
C PHE A 85 -9.93 -2.86 1.94
N SER A 86 -10.93 -3.46 2.59
CA SER A 86 -11.04 -3.49 4.05
C SER A 86 -10.12 -4.53 4.67
N LEU A 87 -9.08 -4.09 5.39
CA LEU A 87 -8.22 -4.97 6.18
C LEU A 87 -9.00 -5.69 7.28
N SER A 88 -10.06 -5.07 7.82
CA SER A 88 -10.92 -5.68 8.84
C SER A 88 -11.54 -7.00 8.39
N SER A 89 -11.83 -7.16 7.11
CA SER A 89 -12.43 -8.38 6.52
C SER A 89 -11.41 -9.50 6.28
N LEU A 90 -10.11 -9.21 6.44
CA LEU A 90 -9.04 -10.19 6.24
C LEU A 90 -8.72 -11.00 7.49
N LYS A 91 -8.19 -12.21 7.28
CA LYS A 91 -7.57 -13.02 8.35
C LYS A 91 -6.24 -12.41 8.80
N GLY A 92 -5.85 -12.64 10.06
CA GLY A 92 -4.67 -12.02 10.69
C GLY A 92 -3.37 -12.10 9.88
N GLN A 93 -3.05 -13.27 9.30
CA GLN A 93 -1.85 -13.43 8.45
C GLN A 93 -1.90 -12.54 7.19
N MET A 94 -3.08 -12.38 6.59
CA MET A 94 -3.25 -11.51 5.42
C MET A 94 -3.16 -10.03 5.81
N LYS A 95 -3.72 -9.64 6.97
CA LYS A 95 -3.56 -8.28 7.50
C LYS A 95 -2.09 -7.94 7.68
N GLN A 96 -1.31 -8.82 8.33
CA GLN A 96 0.13 -8.62 8.50
C GLN A 96 0.87 -8.49 7.16
N LYS A 97 0.53 -9.31 6.17
CA LYS A 97 1.12 -9.24 4.83
C LYS A 97 0.82 -7.90 4.14
N VAL A 98 -0.43 -7.44 4.20
CA VAL A 98 -0.84 -6.14 3.65
C VAL A 98 -0.13 -5.00 4.38
N CYS A 99 -0.11 -5.03 5.71
CA CYS A 99 0.59 -4.03 6.51
C CYS A 99 2.08 -3.97 6.16
N ASN A 100 2.76 -5.11 5.96
CA ASN A 100 4.15 -5.12 5.51
C ASN A 100 4.34 -4.48 4.12
N MET A 101 3.40 -4.71 3.18
CA MET A 101 3.42 -4.04 1.88
C MET A 101 3.18 -2.53 2.02
N VAL A 102 2.26 -2.10 2.89
CA VAL A 102 2.02 -0.68 3.20
C VAL A 102 3.27 -0.05 3.77
N LEU A 103 3.97 -0.72 4.70
CA LEU A 103 5.23 -0.25 5.26
C LEU A 103 6.31 -0.09 4.17
N SER A 104 6.44 -1.07 3.28
CA SER A 104 7.37 -0.99 2.14
C SER A 104 7.03 0.19 1.22
N ARG A 105 5.74 0.39 0.93
CA ARG A 105 5.28 1.54 0.14
C ARG A 105 5.52 2.87 0.84
N ALA A 106 5.24 2.94 2.14
CA ALA A 106 5.48 4.12 2.96
C ALA A 106 6.94 4.54 2.88
N LYS A 107 7.87 3.59 3.02
CA LYS A 107 9.31 3.83 2.86
C LYS A 107 9.69 4.32 1.47
N ASN A 108 9.06 3.82 0.40
CA ASN A 108 9.28 4.28 -0.97
C ASN A 108 8.67 5.67 -1.27
N LEU A 109 7.84 6.20 -0.37
CA LEU A 109 7.23 7.53 -0.50
C LEU A 109 7.97 8.60 0.31
N LEU A 110 8.97 8.22 1.11
CA LEU A 110 9.87 9.14 1.82
C LEU A 110 10.98 9.60 0.90
#